data_AF-A0AAU5S9X7-F1
#
_entry.id   AF-A0AAU5S9X7-F1
#
_cell.length_a   1.000
_cell.length_b   1.000
_cell.length_c   1.000
_cell.angle_alpha   90.00
_cell.angle_beta   90.00
_cell.angle_gamma   90.00
#
_symmetry.space_group_name_H-M   'P 1'
#
loop_
_entity.id
_entity.type
_entity.pdbx_description
1 polymer ?
#
loop_
_entity_poly.entity_id
_entity_poly.type
_entity_poly.pdbx_seq_one_letter_code
_entity_poly.pdbx_strand_id
1 'polypeptide(L)'
;MTSNDRPYSDADLRTEAAAQHRDLTADPDYMGCGERMTDTKWTSLTDADFDAAQQSISDLLTSAADTSKWAISMGADGLEPAGQVLRIGSGDQHLARIYFAFASDVPETVRNSVVAAIAQTIADQL
;
A
#
# COMPACT_ATOMS: atom_id res chain seq x y z
N MET A 1 -21.17 9.80 29.84
CA MET A 1 -20.53 8.47 29.72
C MET A 1 -19.21 8.69 29.00
N THR A 2 -18.19 9.06 29.77
CA THR A 2 -17.05 8.23 30.26
C THR A 2 -15.89 8.25 29.27
N SER A 3 -14.90 9.07 29.61
CA SER A 3 -13.55 9.05 29.04
C SER A 3 -12.97 7.63 29.11
N ASN A 4 -12.34 7.24 28.02
CA ASN A 4 -11.88 5.91 27.67
C ASN A 4 -10.67 5.51 28.56
N ASP A 5 -10.89 4.77 29.65
CA ASP A 5 -9.84 4.33 30.58
C ASP A 5 -9.11 3.07 30.06
N ARG A 6 -8.63 3.14 28.81
CA ARG A 6 -7.82 2.07 28.21
C ARG A 6 -6.35 2.33 28.54
N PRO A 7 -5.55 1.31 28.89
CA PRO A 7 -4.13 1.47 29.19
C PRO A 7 -3.26 1.71 27.93
N TYR A 8 -3.87 2.00 26.79
CA TYR A 8 -3.23 2.19 25.50
C TYR A 8 -3.97 3.26 24.68
N SER A 9 -3.22 3.98 23.85
CA SER A 9 -3.70 5.01 22.94
C SER A 9 -4.02 4.44 21.53
N ASP A 10 -4.74 5.20 20.72
CA ASP A 10 -4.95 4.85 19.30
C ASP A 10 -3.62 4.81 18.52
N ALA A 11 -2.62 5.61 18.93
CA ALA A 11 -1.29 5.59 18.34
C ALA A 11 -0.55 4.28 18.64
N ASP A 12 -0.74 3.72 19.85
CA ASP A 12 -0.19 2.41 20.22
C ASP A 12 -0.82 1.31 19.37
N LEU A 13 -2.15 1.32 19.21
CA LEU A 13 -2.87 0.36 18.37
C LEU A 13 -2.43 0.41 16.90
N ARG A 14 -2.28 1.60 16.33
CA ARG A 14 -1.82 1.77 14.94
C ARG A 14 -0.38 1.29 14.75
N THR A 15 0.48 1.55 15.73
CA THR A 15 1.89 1.12 15.70
C THR A 15 2.00 -0.40 15.78
N GLU A 16 1.29 -1.01 16.72
CA GLU A 16 1.26 -2.46 16.91
C GLU A 16 0.64 -3.17 15.69
N ALA A 17 -0.46 -2.64 15.14
CA ALA A 17 -1.09 -3.20 13.95
C ALA A 17 -0.12 -3.19 12.74
N ALA A 18 0.68 -2.14 12.57
CA ALA A 18 1.66 -2.07 11.49
C ALA A 18 2.82 -3.06 11.71
N ALA A 19 3.27 -3.24 12.96
CA ALA A 19 4.27 -4.25 13.30
C ALA A 19 3.75 -5.67 13.02
N GLN A 20 2.55 -6.00 13.48
CA GLN A 20 1.94 -7.31 13.21
C GLN A 20 1.68 -7.55 11.73
N HIS A 21 1.21 -6.54 10.99
CA HIS A 21 1.06 -6.67 9.53
C HIS A 21 2.39 -6.95 8.86
N ARG A 22 3.47 -6.26 9.25
CA ARG A 22 4.81 -6.54 8.75
C ARG A 22 5.22 -7.98 9.04
N ASP A 23 5.09 -8.43 10.28
CA ASP A 23 5.52 -9.78 10.68
C ASP A 23 4.74 -10.86 9.92
N LEU A 24 3.42 -10.69 9.77
CA LEU A 24 2.56 -11.59 8.98
C LEU A 24 2.96 -11.69 7.50
N THR A 25 3.56 -10.63 6.95
CA THR A 25 4.01 -10.55 5.54
C THR A 25 5.51 -10.75 5.35
N ALA A 26 6.28 -10.80 6.43
CA ALA A 26 7.72 -11.11 6.43
C ALA A 26 7.96 -12.62 6.55
N ASP A 27 6.95 -13.37 7.01
CA ASP A 27 6.92 -14.83 7.04
C ASP A 27 5.82 -15.44 6.14
N PRO A 28 5.71 -15.08 4.84
CA PRO A 28 5.26 -16.09 3.90
C PRO A 28 6.42 -17.07 3.82
N ASP A 29 6.28 -18.25 4.42
CA ASP A 29 7.27 -19.28 4.15
C ASP A 29 7.45 -19.39 2.63
N TYR A 30 8.68 -19.63 2.19
CA TYR A 30 9.00 -19.69 0.75
C TYR A 30 8.01 -20.60 -0.01
N MET A 31 7.50 -21.63 0.67
CA MET A 31 6.48 -22.56 0.19
C MET A 31 5.09 -21.91 0.01
N GLY A 32 4.57 -21.12 0.95
CA GLY A 32 3.22 -20.56 0.93
C GLY A 32 2.98 -19.53 -0.17
N CYS A 33 4.02 -18.78 -0.59
CA CYS A 33 3.95 -17.90 -1.77
C CYS A 33 3.74 -18.72 -3.06
N GLY A 34 4.49 -19.81 -3.24
CA GLY A 34 4.39 -20.68 -4.42
C GLY A 34 3.12 -21.53 -4.48
N GLU A 35 2.57 -21.90 -3.33
CA GLU A 35 1.37 -22.77 -3.23
C GLU A 35 0.14 -22.21 -3.97
N ARG A 36 0.07 -20.89 -4.13
CA ARG A 36 -1.03 -20.21 -4.84
C ARG A 36 -0.71 -19.94 -6.32
N MET A 37 0.51 -20.17 -6.77
CA MET A 37 0.97 -19.99 -8.16
C MET A 37 0.62 -21.20 -9.03
N THR A 38 -0.68 -21.56 -9.08
CA THR A 38 -1.17 -22.81 -9.70
C THR A 38 -1.71 -22.66 -11.11
N ASP A 39 -1.84 -21.44 -11.62
CA ASP A 39 -2.31 -21.20 -13.00
C ASP A 39 -1.23 -21.57 -14.04
N THR A 40 -1.69 -21.87 -15.24
CA THR A 40 -0.96 -22.32 -16.42
C THR A 40 0.32 -21.54 -16.69
N LYS A 41 0.31 -20.22 -16.45
CA LYS A 41 1.47 -19.33 -16.60
C LYS A 41 2.63 -19.73 -15.69
N TRP A 42 2.34 -20.08 -14.44
CA TRP A 42 3.35 -20.38 -13.42
C TRP A 42 3.82 -21.82 -13.52
N THR A 43 2.90 -22.75 -13.79
CA THR A 43 3.20 -24.18 -13.92
C THR A 43 4.01 -24.53 -15.18
N SER A 44 4.09 -23.62 -16.16
CA SER A 44 4.93 -23.79 -17.36
C SER A 44 6.36 -23.28 -17.19
N LEU A 45 6.68 -22.65 -16.06
CA LEU A 45 8.02 -22.15 -15.78
C LEU A 45 8.98 -23.31 -15.50
N THR A 46 10.26 -23.09 -15.76
CA THR A 46 11.31 -23.95 -15.21
C THR A 46 11.36 -23.78 -13.69
N ASP A 47 11.90 -24.77 -12.96
CA ASP A 47 12.05 -24.66 -11.50
C ASP A 47 12.81 -23.38 -11.12
N ALA A 48 13.89 -23.06 -11.85
CA ALA A 48 14.67 -21.85 -11.60
C ALA A 48 13.88 -20.54 -11.83
N ASP A 49 13.07 -20.47 -12.89
CA ASP A 49 12.23 -19.30 -13.16
C ASP A 49 11.07 -19.19 -12.16
N PHE A 50 10.52 -20.32 -11.73
CA PHE A 50 9.48 -20.39 -10.71
C PHE A 50 10.03 -19.90 -9.36
N ASP A 51 11.22 -20.35 -8.96
CA ASP A 51 11.90 -19.93 -7.74
C ASP A 51 12.22 -18.42 -7.75
N ALA A 52 12.69 -17.90 -8.88
CA ALA A 52 12.94 -16.47 -9.04
C ALA A 52 11.65 -15.62 -8.98
N ALA A 53 10.55 -16.12 -9.56
CA ALA A 53 9.25 -15.47 -9.51
C ALA A 53 8.68 -15.47 -8.08
N GLN A 54 8.78 -16.58 -7.35
CA GLN A 54 8.39 -16.68 -5.95
C GLN A 54 9.15 -15.67 -5.08
N GLN A 55 10.48 -15.60 -5.23
CA GLN A 55 11.30 -14.63 -4.51
C GLN A 55 10.86 -13.20 -4.81
N SER A 56 10.64 -12.88 -6.09
CA SER A 56 10.19 -11.54 -6.49
C SER A 56 8.83 -11.16 -5.90
N ILE A 57 7.90 -12.12 -5.80
CA ILE A 57 6.59 -11.91 -5.17
C ILE A 57 6.76 -11.70 -3.65
N SER A 58 7.60 -12.50 -3.00
CA SER A 58 7.93 -12.33 -1.57
C SER A 58 8.51 -10.94 -1.28
N ASP A 59 9.43 -10.47 -2.13
CA ASP A 59 10.02 -9.13 -2.02
C ASP A 59 8.98 -8.02 -2.18
N LEU A 60 8.02 -8.19 -3.10
CA LEU A 60 6.90 -7.26 -3.29
C LEU A 60 5.98 -7.21 -2.07
N LEU A 61 5.65 -8.36 -1.47
CA LEU A 61 4.81 -8.46 -0.27
C LEU A 61 5.50 -7.79 0.93
N THR A 62 6.78 -8.08 1.13
CA THR A 62 7.59 -7.48 2.20
C THR A 62 7.67 -5.96 2.04
N SER A 63 7.93 -5.47 0.82
CA SER A 63 8.00 -4.03 0.53
C SER A 63 6.66 -3.33 0.75
N ALA A 64 5.54 -3.97 0.39
CA ALA A 64 4.21 -3.43 0.63
C ALA A 64 3.93 -3.26 2.13
N ALA A 65 4.42 -4.21 2.94
CA ALA A 65 4.25 -4.19 4.38
C ALA A 65 4.95 -3.02 5.06
N ASP A 66 6.06 -2.52 4.52
CA ASP A 66 6.69 -1.31 5.04
C ASP A 66 5.83 -0.04 4.84
N THR A 67 4.97 -0.03 3.83
CA THR A 67 3.98 1.04 3.62
C THR A 67 2.66 0.81 4.37
N SER A 68 2.48 -0.36 5.01
CA SER A 68 1.23 -0.74 5.69
C SER A 68 0.88 0.20 6.85
N LYS A 69 1.88 0.80 7.53
CA LYS A 69 1.63 1.81 8.56
C LYS A 69 0.79 2.97 8.04
N TRP A 70 1.06 3.42 6.81
CA TRP A 70 0.29 4.49 6.18
C TRP A 70 -1.11 4.00 5.84
N ALA A 71 -1.26 2.80 5.28
CA ALA A 71 -2.57 2.21 4.99
C ALA A 71 -3.45 2.04 6.24
N ILE A 72 -2.87 1.52 7.32
CA ILE A 72 -3.55 1.35 8.62
C ILE A 72 -3.97 2.70 9.19
N SER A 73 -3.09 3.70 9.13
CA SER A 73 -3.43 5.05 9.62
C SER A 73 -4.57 5.66 8.81
N MET A 74 -4.52 5.56 7.47
CA MET A 74 -5.59 6.05 6.59
C MET A 74 -6.93 5.38 6.90
N GLY A 75 -6.96 4.05 7.05
CA GLY A 75 -8.19 3.34 7.41
C GLY A 75 -8.72 3.69 8.80
N ALA A 76 -7.83 3.86 9.78
CA ALA A 76 -8.19 4.29 11.13
C ALA A 76 -8.77 5.72 11.17
N ASP A 77 -8.37 6.57 10.23
CA ASP A 77 -8.91 7.92 10.05
C ASP A 77 -10.18 7.94 9.18
N GLY A 78 -10.70 6.78 8.77
CA GLY A 78 -11.91 6.65 7.95
C GLY A 78 -11.72 7.07 6.49
N LEU A 79 -10.47 7.11 6.01
CA LEU A 79 -10.15 7.47 4.64
C LEU A 79 -10.18 6.23 3.75
N GLU A 80 -10.75 6.37 2.57
CA GLU A 80 -10.83 5.33 1.54
C GLU A 80 -9.83 5.62 0.42
N PRO A 81 -9.08 4.60 -0.06
CA PRO A 81 -8.19 4.75 -1.20
C PRO A 81 -8.93 5.28 -2.43
N ALA A 82 -8.35 6.29 -3.07
CA ALA A 82 -8.84 6.86 -4.30
C ALA A 82 -8.10 6.23 -5.50
N GLY A 83 -8.80 6.02 -6.61
CA GLY A 83 -8.18 5.47 -7.84
C GLY A 83 -7.22 6.44 -8.54
N GLN A 84 -7.27 7.73 -8.18
CA GLN A 84 -6.38 8.75 -8.72
C GLN A 84 -4.96 8.58 -8.18
N VAL A 85 -3.97 8.67 -9.07
CA VAL A 85 -2.54 8.57 -8.72
C VAL A 85 -1.77 9.61 -9.52
N LEU A 86 -0.97 10.44 -8.84
CA LEU A 86 -0.02 11.32 -9.52
C LEU A 86 1.33 10.62 -9.64
N ARG A 87 1.89 10.67 -10.84
CA ARG A 87 3.23 10.17 -11.15
C ARG A 87 4.11 11.36 -11.49
N ILE A 88 5.23 11.48 -10.79
CA ILE A 88 6.19 12.58 -10.95
C ILE A 88 7.46 11.97 -11.54
N GLY A 89 7.96 12.55 -12.63
CA GLY A 89 9.11 12.06 -13.38
C GLY A 89 8.91 12.18 -14.90
N SER A 90 9.93 11.80 -15.67
CA SER A 90 9.91 11.84 -17.13
C SER A 90 10.26 10.48 -17.72
N GLY A 91 9.57 10.10 -18.80
CA GLY A 91 9.75 8.78 -19.44
C GLY A 91 9.56 7.63 -18.45
N ASP A 92 10.53 6.72 -18.43
CA ASP A 92 10.53 5.53 -17.56
C ASP A 92 11.06 5.81 -16.14
N GLN A 93 11.57 7.01 -15.86
CA GLN A 93 12.12 7.34 -14.55
C GLN A 93 11.03 7.93 -13.64
N HIS A 94 10.52 7.11 -12.72
CA HIS A 94 9.62 7.57 -11.66
C HIS A 94 10.41 8.19 -10.51
N LEU A 95 10.28 9.50 -10.31
CA LEU A 95 10.87 10.21 -9.16
C LEU A 95 10.02 10.06 -7.91
N ALA A 96 8.70 10.16 -8.06
CA ALA A 96 7.76 9.99 -6.97
C ALA A 96 6.37 9.55 -7.46
N ARG A 97 5.59 8.97 -6.56
CA ARG A 97 4.18 8.62 -6.78
C ARG A 97 3.36 9.05 -5.57
N ILE A 98 2.25 9.72 -5.83
CA ILE A 98 1.31 10.17 -4.79
C ILE A 98 0.01 9.39 -4.94
N TYR A 99 -0.32 8.61 -3.92
CA TYR A 99 -1.62 7.98 -3.75
C TYR A 99 -2.50 8.87 -2.88
N PHE A 100 -3.79 8.89 -3.17
CA PHE A 100 -4.76 9.67 -2.41
C PHE A 100 -5.70 8.75 -1.65
N ALA A 101 -6.12 9.21 -0.48
CA ALA A 101 -7.25 8.66 0.25
C ALA A 101 -8.13 9.82 0.71
N PHE A 102 -9.44 9.63 0.64
CA PHE A 102 -10.42 10.66 1.00
C PHE A 102 -11.50 10.08 1.92
N ALA A 103 -12.12 10.92 2.74
CA ALA A 103 -13.32 10.51 3.45
C ALA A 103 -14.43 10.16 2.45
N SER A 104 -15.25 9.17 2.81
CA SER A 104 -16.27 8.57 1.92
C SER A 104 -17.39 9.53 1.53
N ASP A 105 -17.60 10.59 2.31
CA ASP A 105 -18.60 11.63 2.09
C ASP A 105 -18.11 12.77 1.18
N VAL A 106 -16.82 12.78 0.81
CA VAL A 106 -16.26 13.80 -0.09
C VAL A 106 -16.71 13.53 -1.52
N PRO A 107 -17.42 14.47 -2.18
CA PRO A 107 -17.87 14.27 -3.56
C PRO A 107 -16.70 14.05 -4.52
N GLU A 108 -16.90 13.18 -5.51
CA GLU A 108 -15.89 12.88 -6.53
C GLU A 108 -15.37 14.12 -7.26
N THR A 109 -16.24 15.09 -7.55
CA THR A 109 -15.86 16.36 -8.17
C THR A 109 -14.84 17.12 -7.32
N VAL A 110 -15.02 17.15 -6.00
CA VAL A 110 -14.09 17.79 -5.06
C VAL A 110 -12.77 17.01 -5.01
N ARG A 111 -12.83 15.67 -4.93
CA ARG A 111 -11.64 14.81 -4.97
C ARG A 111 -10.80 15.07 -6.22
N ASN A 112 -11.45 15.12 -7.38
CA ASN A 112 -10.80 15.41 -8.67
C ASN A 112 -10.19 16.82 -8.71
N SER A 113 -10.89 17.84 -8.18
CA SER A 113 -10.36 19.20 -8.11
C SER A 113 -9.11 19.31 -7.23
N VAL A 114 -9.09 18.61 -6.08
CA VAL A 114 -7.91 18.58 -5.20
C VAL A 114 -6.71 17.94 -5.90
N VAL A 115 -6.92 16.77 -6.52
CA VAL A 115 -5.85 16.08 -7.26
C VAL A 115 -5.31 16.94 -8.40
N ALA A 116 -6.19 17.58 -9.17
CA ALA A 116 -5.80 18.46 -10.27
C ALA A 116 -5.02 19.69 -9.78
N ALA A 117 -5.44 20.31 -8.67
CA ALA A 117 -4.75 21.46 -8.10
C ALA A 117 -3.33 21.10 -7.61
N ILE A 118 -3.17 19.94 -6.97
CA ILE A 118 -1.85 19.43 -6.54
C ILE A 118 -0.97 19.13 -7.75
N ALA A 119 -1.52 18.47 -8.77
CA ALA A 119 -0.78 18.17 -10.00
C ALA A 119 -0.27 19.45 -10.69
N GLN A 120 -1.13 20.46 -10.80
CA GLN A 120 -0.75 21.75 -11.40
C GLN A 120 0.33 22.44 -10.57
N THR A 121 0.18 22.47 -9.24
CA THR A 121 1.18 23.10 -8.35
C THR A 121 2.55 22.44 -8.49
N ILE A 122 2.60 21.12 -8.60
CA ILE A 122 3.86 20.38 -8.82
C ILE A 122 4.44 20.72 -10.20
N ALA A 123 3.60 20.73 -11.25
CA ALA A 123 4.02 21.06 -12.60
C ALA A 123 4.59 22.48 -12.72
N ASP A 124 4.05 23.45 -11.96
CA ASP A 124 4.53 24.83 -11.96
C ASP A 124 5.91 25.01 -11.30
N GLN A 125 6.40 24.01 -10.55
CA GLN A 125 7.66 24.07 -9.79
C GLN A 125 8.76 23.14 -10.35
N LEU A 126 8.45 22.32 -11.35
CA LEU A 126 9.38 21.40 -12.03
C LEU A 126 9.77 21.92 -13.41
#